data_AF-A0A800D7H6-F1
#
_entry.id   AF-A0A800D7H6-F1
#
_cell.length_a   1.000
_cell.length_b   1.000
_cell.length_c   1.000
_cell.angle_alpha   90.00
_cell.angle_beta   90.00
_cell.angle_gamma   90.00
#
_symmetry.space_group_name_H-M   'P 1'
#
loop_
_entity.id
_entity.type
_entity.pdbx_description
1 polymer ?
#
loop_
_entity_poly.entity_id
_entity_poly.type
_entity_poly.pdbx_seq_one_letter_code
_entity_poly.pdbx_strand_id
1 'polypeptide(L)'
;MAEEKQLKEAQVAYGAAPTDLVEPIILERDGQPVFAVLPFEEYRRLRDMAITENQRRQAAWAKLNALLEEVHSRPTDLAPEEIEAEITAAREEVKEMRRARRGGR
;
A
#
# COMPACT_ATOMS: atom_id res chain seq x y z
N MET A 1 11.90 -60.25 11.04
CA MET A 1 11.40 -60.19 9.65
C MET A 1 10.49 -58.97 9.58
N ALA A 2 11.02 -57.80 9.27
CA ALA A 2 10.24 -56.57 9.15
C ALA A 2 9.96 -56.33 7.67
N GLU A 3 8.68 -56.30 7.29
CA GLU A 3 8.25 -56.02 5.92
C GLU A 3 8.64 -54.59 5.53
N GLU A 4 9.52 -54.47 4.53
CA GLU A 4 9.82 -53.22 3.85
C GLU A 4 8.57 -52.76 3.10
N LYS A 5 7.85 -51.79 3.67
CA LYS A 5 6.82 -51.05 2.93
C LYS A 5 7.51 -50.17 1.89
N GLN A 6 7.53 -50.62 0.64
CA GLN A 6 7.88 -49.79 -0.51
C GLN A 6 6.86 -48.66 -0.65
N LEU A 7 7.23 -47.47 -0.18
CA LEU A 7 6.58 -46.22 -0.50
C LEU A 7 6.77 -45.95 -1.99
N LYS A 8 5.73 -46.21 -2.78
CA LYS A 8 5.65 -45.72 -4.17
C LYS A 8 5.35 -44.23 -4.12
N GLU A 9 6.39 -43.41 -4.16
CA GLU A 9 6.23 -41.99 -4.46
C GLU A 9 5.61 -41.86 -5.86
N ALA A 10 4.43 -41.27 -5.92
CA ALA A 10 3.84 -40.87 -7.18
C ALA A 10 4.73 -39.76 -7.77
N GLN A 11 5.67 -40.13 -8.63
CA GLN A 11 6.41 -39.20 -9.47
C GLN A 11 5.43 -38.59 -10.47
N VAL A 12 4.74 -37.53 -10.05
CA VAL A 12 4.01 -36.66 -10.97
C VAL A 12 5.03 -35.76 -11.63
N ALA A 13 5.49 -36.17 -12.81
CA ALA A 13 6.25 -35.30 -13.69
C ALA A 13 5.28 -34.24 -14.24
N TYR A 14 5.26 -33.06 -13.63
CA TYR A 14 4.66 -31.88 -14.25
C TYR A 14 5.56 -31.47 -15.42
N GLY A 15 5.34 -32.08 -16.58
CA GLY A 15 5.87 -31.61 -17.85
C GLY A 15 5.15 -30.31 -18.20
N ALA A 16 5.58 -29.19 -17.62
CA ALA A 16 5.26 -27.90 -18.17
C ALA A 16 6.06 -27.77 -19.47
N ALA A 17 5.38 -27.83 -20.61
CA ALA A 17 5.92 -27.19 -21.81
C ALA A 17 6.39 -25.78 -21.39
N PRO A 18 7.53 -25.27 -21.89
CA PRO A 18 8.00 -23.92 -21.56
C PRO A 18 6.90 -22.95 -21.98
N THR A 19 6.03 -22.67 -21.03
CA THR A 19 4.91 -21.76 -21.19
C THR A 19 5.57 -20.41 -21.00
N ASP A 20 5.40 -19.53 -21.95
CA ASP A 20 5.89 -18.17 -21.85
C ASP A 20 5.23 -17.54 -20.61
N LEU A 21 5.96 -17.49 -19.48
CA LEU A 21 5.47 -17.00 -18.18
C LEU A 21 5.38 -15.45 -18.17
N VAL A 22 4.98 -14.87 -19.30
CA VAL A 22 4.71 -13.42 -19.44
C VAL A 22 3.57 -13.03 -18.50
N GLU A 23 2.60 -13.92 -18.34
CA GLU A 23 1.52 -13.75 -17.37
C GLU A 23 1.76 -14.67 -16.14
N PRO A 24 1.60 -14.16 -14.91
CA PRO A 24 1.73 -14.97 -13.70
C PRO A 24 0.70 -16.09 -13.66
N ILE A 25 1.15 -17.30 -13.32
CA ILE A 25 0.24 -18.43 -13.10
C ILE A 25 -0.22 -18.40 -11.65
N ILE A 26 -1.53 -18.38 -11.43
CA ILE A 26 -2.13 -18.43 -10.10
C ILE A 26 -2.56 -19.86 -9.81
N LEU A 27 -2.05 -20.41 -8.70
CA LEU A 27 -2.46 -21.71 -8.18
C LEU A 27 -3.53 -21.51 -7.13
N GLU A 28 -4.68 -22.12 -7.36
CA GLU A 28 -5.85 -22.05 -6.47
C GLU A 28 -6.05 -23.35 -5.68
N ARG A 29 -6.61 -23.21 -4.48
CA ARG A 29 -7.13 -24.32 -3.66
C ARG A 29 -8.53 -23.94 -3.20
N ASP A 30 -9.50 -24.80 -3.46
CA ASP A 30 -10.91 -24.56 -3.10
C ASP A 30 -11.45 -23.23 -3.65
N GLY A 31 -11.00 -22.83 -4.85
CA GLY A 31 -11.37 -21.58 -5.52
C GLY A 31 -10.69 -20.32 -4.95
N GLN A 32 -9.70 -20.47 -4.06
CA GLN A 32 -8.93 -19.36 -3.50
C GLN A 32 -7.47 -19.39 -4.01
N PRO A 33 -6.91 -18.26 -4.44
CA PRO A 33 -5.51 -18.18 -4.85
C PRO A 33 -4.59 -18.37 -3.64
N VAL A 34 -3.68 -19.34 -3.73
CA VAL A 34 -2.72 -19.66 -2.65
C VAL A 34 -1.29 -19.34 -3.06
N PHE A 35 -0.93 -19.54 -4.34
CA PHE A 35 0.40 -19.24 -4.84
C PHE A 35 0.34 -18.52 -6.19
N ALA A 36 1.34 -17.68 -6.45
CA ALA A 36 1.60 -17.14 -7.77
C ALA A 36 2.98 -17.63 -8.22
N VAL A 37 3.05 -18.14 -9.44
CA VAL A 37 4.29 -18.56 -10.11
C VAL A 37 4.62 -17.50 -11.14
N LEU A 38 5.81 -16.92 -11.02
CA LEU A 38 6.32 -15.84 -11.85
C LEU A 38 7.81 -16.06 -12.14
N PRO A 39 8.35 -15.48 -13.23
CA PRO A 39 9.78 -15.49 -13.48
C PRO A 39 10.55 -14.91 -12.29
N PHE A 40 11.71 -15.51 -11.98
CA PHE A 40 12.49 -15.09 -10.81
C PHE A 40 12.92 -13.61 -10.87
N GLU A 41 13.29 -13.11 -12.05
CA GLU A 41 13.66 -11.71 -12.22
C GLU A 41 12.48 -10.76 -11.98
N GLU A 42 11.27 -11.18 -12.38
CA GLU A 42 10.05 -10.43 -12.09
C GLU A 42 9.79 -10.38 -10.57
N TYR A 43 9.95 -11.52 -9.89
CA TYR A 43 9.84 -11.57 -8.43
C TYR A 43 10.84 -10.64 -7.74
N ARG A 44 12.11 -10.64 -8.19
CA ARG A 44 13.14 -9.75 -7.64
C ARG A 44 12.77 -8.28 -7.84
N ARG A 45 12.33 -7.90 -9.04
CA ARG A 45 11.89 -6.53 -9.32
C ARG A 45 10.76 -6.10 -8.39
N LEU A 46 9.73 -6.93 -8.25
CA LEU A 46 8.59 -6.65 -7.37
C LEU A 46 9.01 -6.53 -5.91
N ARG A 47 9.92 -7.39 -5.45
CA ARG A 47 10.48 -7.34 -4.09
C ARG A 47 11.22 -6.05 -3.83
N ASP A 48 12.10 -5.63 -4.75
CA ASP A 48 12.90 -4.41 -4.61
C ASP A 48 12.01 -3.15 -4.63
N MET A 49 10.98 -3.15 -5.49
CA MET A 49 9.95 -2.11 -5.51
C MET A 49 9.20 -2.03 -4.18
N ALA A 50 8.77 -3.16 -3.63
CA ALA A 50 8.05 -3.20 -2.36
C ALA A 50 8.90 -2.67 -1.19
N ILE A 51 10.20 -3.00 -1.17
CA ILE A 51 11.14 -2.49 -0.16
C ILE A 51 11.26 -0.96 -0.29
N THR A 52 11.47 -0.47 -1.51
CA THR A 52 11.64 0.96 -1.78
C THR A 52 10.39 1.75 -1.39
N GLU A 53 9.20 1.25 -1.74
CA GLU A 53 7.94 1.90 -1.40
C GLU A 53 7.70 1.93 0.11
N ASN A 54 8.01 0.84 0.80
CA ASN A 54 7.90 0.80 2.25
C ASN A 54 8.82 1.82 2.92
N GLN A 55 10.06 1.96 2.44
CA GLN A 55 11.01 2.98 2.92
C GLN A 55 10.51 4.40 2.66
N ARG A 56 10.00 4.68 1.45
CA ARG A 56 9.40 5.98 1.12
C ARG A 56 8.24 6.32 2.04
N ARG A 57 7.34 5.36 2.27
CA ARG A 57 6.20 5.51 3.17
C ARG A 57 6.65 5.79 4.61
N GLN A 58 7.65 5.06 5.11
CA GLN A 58 8.20 5.30 6.44
C GLN A 58 8.82 6.69 6.55
N ALA A 59 9.58 7.13 5.56
CA ALA A 59 10.17 8.47 5.53
C ALA A 59 9.10 9.57 5.50
N ALA A 60 8.03 9.38 4.72
CA ALA A 60 6.90 10.30 4.68
C ALA A 60 6.18 10.41 6.04
N TRP A 61 5.94 9.28 6.70
CA TRP A 61 5.37 9.26 8.05
C TRP A 61 6.26 9.93 9.08
N ALA A 62 7.57 9.66 9.05
CA ALA A 62 8.52 10.31 9.95
C ALA A 62 8.52 11.84 9.75
N LYS A 63 8.48 12.31 8.50
CA LYS A 63 8.39 13.73 8.18
C LYS A 63 7.09 14.36 8.69
N LEU A 64 5.96 13.67 8.53
CA LEU A 64 4.67 14.16 9.05
C LEU A 64 4.70 14.28 10.57
N ASN A 65 5.22 13.27 11.27
CA ASN A 65 5.30 13.29 12.72
C ASN A 65 6.19 14.43 13.22
N ALA A 66 7.33 14.67 12.57
CA ALA A 66 8.21 15.79 12.89
C ALA A 66 7.50 17.14 12.69
N LEU A 67 6.71 17.30 11.63
CA LEU A 67 5.91 18.50 11.40
C LEU A 67 4.84 18.69 12.47
N LEU A 68 4.16 17.61 12.87
CA LEU A 68 3.15 17.68 13.94
C LEU A 68 3.78 18.05 15.28
N GLU A 69 4.93 17.47 15.61
CA GLU A 69 5.68 17.81 16.82
C GLU A 69 6.15 19.26 16.80
N GLU A 70 6.64 19.75 15.66
CA GLU A 70 6.99 21.16 15.48
C GLU A 70 5.78 22.08 15.68
N VAL A 71 4.62 21.73 15.11
CA VAL A 71 3.40 22.53 15.27
C VAL A 71 2.90 22.51 16.71
N HIS A 72 2.88 21.33 17.36
CA HIS A 72 2.40 21.18 18.73
C HIS A 72 3.35 21.77 19.78
N SER A 73 4.64 21.86 19.48
CA SER A 73 5.64 22.47 20.39
C SER A 73 5.65 23.99 20.33
N ARG A 74 5.03 24.61 19.31
CA ARG A 74 4.85 26.05 19.27
C ARG A 74 3.83 26.45 20.34
N PRO A 75 4.19 27.34 21.29
CA PRO A 75 3.19 27.90 22.18
C PRO A 75 2.15 28.63 21.32
N THR A 76 0.91 28.20 21.45
CA THR A 76 -0.25 28.87 20.88
C THR A 76 -0.91 29.63 22.02
N ASP A 77 -0.98 30.95 21.89
CA ASP A 77 -1.75 31.80 22.80
C ASP A 77 -3.26 31.70 22.53
N LEU A 78 -3.66 30.99 21.46
CA LEU A 78 -5.05 30.81 21.08
C LEU A 78 -5.70 29.68 21.88
N ALA A 79 -6.87 29.96 22.42
CA ALA A 79 -7.74 28.92 22.97
C ALA A 79 -8.27 28.02 21.84
N PRO A 80 -8.62 26.76 22.13
CA PRO A 80 -9.18 25.85 21.12
C PRO A 80 -10.41 26.42 20.37
N GLU A 81 -11.23 27.19 21.07
CA GLU A 81 -12.41 27.86 20.53
C GLU A 81 -12.06 28.95 19.51
N GLU A 82 -10.95 29.67 19.72
CA GLU A 82 -10.45 30.70 18.81
C GLU A 82 -9.88 30.06 17.54
N ILE A 83 -9.21 28.91 17.66
CA ILE A 83 -8.72 28.12 16.53
C ILE A 83 -9.89 27.65 15.65
N GLU A 84 -10.95 27.09 16.27
CA GLU A 84 -12.14 26.65 15.54
C GLU A 84 -12.89 27.83 14.87
N ALA A 85 -12.91 29.00 15.52
CA ALA A 85 -13.49 30.21 14.95
C ALA A 85 -12.70 30.68 13.73
N GLU A 86 -11.36 30.69 13.78
CA GLU A 86 -10.49 31.04 12.64
C GLU A 86 -10.64 30.06 11.48
N ILE A 87 -10.65 28.74 11.76
CA ILE A 87 -10.86 27.72 10.72
C ILE A 87 -12.23 27.91 10.07
N THR A 88 -13.26 28.18 10.86
CA THR A 88 -14.62 28.43 10.34
C THR A 88 -14.66 29.68 9.47
N ALA A 89 -14.03 30.77 9.91
CA ALA A 89 -13.94 32.01 9.14
C ALA A 89 -13.24 31.78 7.78
N ALA A 90 -12.08 31.11 7.78
CA ALA A 90 -11.35 30.77 6.55
C ALA A 90 -12.19 29.91 5.60
N ARG A 91 -12.99 28.96 6.12
CA ARG A 91 -13.89 28.14 5.29
C ARG A 91 -15.00 28.96 4.64
N GLU A 92 -15.62 29.87 5.37
CA GLU A 92 -16.67 30.74 4.81
C GLU A 92 -16.10 31.73 3.79
N GLU A 93 -14.89 32.27 3.99
CA GLU A 93 -14.20 33.09 2.99
C GLU A 93 -13.99 32.34 1.66
N VAL A 94 -13.50 31.10 1.71
CA VAL A 94 -13.32 30.27 0.50
C VAL A 94 -14.65 29.98 -0.19
N LYS A 95 -15.71 29.76 0.58
CA LYS A 95 -17.05 29.51 0.07
C LYS A 95 -17.63 30.75 -0.62
N GLU A 96 -17.47 31.93 -0.04
CA GLU A 96 -17.87 33.20 -0.64
C GLU A 96 -17.07 33.51 -1.91
N MET A 97 -15.75 33.29 -1.90
CA MET A 97 -14.92 33.40 -3.11
C MET A 97 -15.41 32.47 -4.24
N ARG A 98 -15.82 31.23 -3.91
CA ARG A 98 -16.38 30.29 -4.89
C ARG A 98 -17.73 30.72 -5.42
N ARG A 99 -18.59 31.30 -4.57
CA ARG A 99 -19.90 31.85 -4.97
C ARG A 99 -19.75 33.07 -5.88
N ALA A 100 -18.88 34.01 -5.52
CA ALA A 100 -18.56 35.18 -6.34
C ALA A 100 -18.05 34.80 -7.74
N ARG A 101 -17.20 33.75 -7.84
CA ARG A 101 -16.73 33.22 -9.13
C ARG A 101 -17.81 32.52 -9.96
N ARG A 102 -18.87 32.01 -9.34
CA ARG A 102 -20.00 31.35 -10.03
C ARG A 102 -21.12 32.31 -10.43
N GLY A 103 -21.31 33.41 -9.69
CA GLY A 103 -22.36 34.40 -9.94
C GLY A 103 -21.98 35.55 -10.89
N GLY A 104 -20.72 35.62 -11.35
CA GLY A 104 -20.22 36.63 -12.28
C GLY A 104 -20.31 36.26 -13.77
N ARG A 105 -21.28 35.43 -14.17
CA ARG A 105 -21.61 35.12 -15.56
C ARG A 105 -23.04 35.51 -15.88
#